data_AF-A0A7V9TPA5-F1
#
_entry.id   AF-A0A7V9TPA5-F1
#
_cell.length_a   1.000
_cell.length_b   1.000
_cell.length_c   1.000
_cell.angle_alpha   90.00
_cell.angle_beta   90.00
_cell.angle_gamma   90.00
#
_symmetry.space_group_name_H-M   'P 1'
#
loop_
_entity.id
_entity.type
_entity.pdbx_description
1 polymer ?
#
loop_
_entity_poly.entity_id
_entity_poly.type
_entity_poly.pdbx_seq_one_letter_code
_entity_poly.pdbx_strand_id
1 'polypeptide(L)'
;MKVVITLTDVEPAVRLNARLEALDITTTMVSPFDDLRGEIRKAKADLIVFTGNLADPHNIQIAREQAWDGVPVIGLSDITDPDLNERLRAAGFVEIYPKPISNDELVDSVKRVLDRQRLAAATGLIGESEAIREVLVKIEQFAPVSSTVVIEGESGTGKELVARAIHRLSPRRGKPFIAVNVGALPDTLVESELFGHEKGAFTGAAERRLGRFELADTGTLFLDEIGEIPSATQVKLLRVLEEREVTRVGGSTPIPMDVRVVAATNQPLRQRVEESAFRADLYYRLSVLSIYLPPLRARRSDIPLLVRRFIKEFSTQHDRPFHGISADAMQLLVDYTWPGNVRELRNLVESMVVLAPGHEIQPEDIPREIREGAGARLLPVHIGPVVRGTEAAGGRELEFILRSLVELKLQVEELRRRMPASEDPRVYGAPRASSSIATGGEWLGEIQSADQPARAIEGISGAPQNPTVTLAPGMTMAEIERAAIEASLKHTRGNRRKAAEMLGIGERTMYRKLREYEIPIESIELE
;
A
#
# COMPACT_ATOMS: atom_id res chain seq x y z
N MET A 1 -23.62 21.27 -8.20
CA MET A 1 -23.58 20.06 -9.04
C MET A 1 -24.05 20.44 -10.42
N LYS A 2 -23.41 19.94 -11.47
CA LYS A 2 -23.69 20.27 -12.87
C LYS A 2 -24.14 19.04 -13.64
N VAL A 3 -25.31 19.10 -14.25
CA VAL A 3 -25.87 17.99 -15.03
C VAL A 3 -25.93 18.36 -16.51
N VAL A 4 -25.37 17.53 -17.37
CA VAL A 4 -25.50 17.68 -18.83
C VAL A 4 -26.63 16.79 -19.31
N ILE A 5 -27.57 17.36 -20.07
CA ILE A 5 -28.74 16.65 -20.61
C ILE A 5 -28.69 16.75 -22.13
N THR A 6 -28.69 15.61 -22.81
CA THR A 6 -28.79 15.60 -24.28
C THR A 6 -30.21 15.91 -24.73
N LEU A 7 -30.36 16.62 -25.85
CA LEU A 7 -31.66 16.99 -26.45
C LEU A 7 -32.10 16.04 -27.56
N THR A 8 -31.65 14.78 -27.55
CA THR A 8 -32.08 13.77 -28.53
C THR A 8 -33.58 13.52 -28.44
N ASP A 9 -34.12 13.53 -27.22
CA ASP A 9 -35.56 13.62 -26.97
C ASP A 9 -35.87 14.89 -26.17
N VAL A 10 -36.54 15.83 -26.83
CA VAL A 10 -36.73 17.21 -26.34
C VAL A 10 -37.68 17.26 -25.15
N GLU A 11 -38.77 16.47 -25.16
CA GLU A 11 -39.79 16.57 -24.13
C GLU A 11 -39.28 16.12 -22.74
N PRO A 12 -38.65 14.94 -22.58
CA PRO A 12 -38.05 14.54 -21.31
C PRO A 12 -36.91 15.46 -20.89
N ALA A 13 -36.10 15.94 -21.83
CA ALA A 13 -34.96 16.81 -21.52
C ALA A 13 -35.38 18.15 -20.92
N VAL A 14 -36.35 18.84 -21.53
CA VAL A 14 -36.84 20.15 -21.07
C VAL A 14 -37.55 20.03 -19.72
N ARG A 15 -38.36 18.98 -19.54
CA ARG A 15 -39.07 18.73 -18.28
C ARG A 15 -38.10 18.42 -17.14
N LEU A 16 -37.08 17.59 -17.40
CA LEU A 16 -36.02 17.31 -16.43
C LEU A 16 -35.24 18.58 -16.07
N ASN A 17 -34.87 19.39 -17.07
CA ASN A 17 -34.15 20.64 -16.87
C ASN A 17 -34.88 21.57 -15.90
N ALA A 18 -36.16 21.85 -16.17
CA ALA A 18 -36.98 22.75 -15.34
C ALA A 18 -37.10 22.28 -13.88
N ARG A 19 -37.17 20.96 -13.65
CA ARG A 19 -37.25 20.39 -12.29
C ARG A 19 -35.93 20.43 -11.54
N LEU A 20 -34.82 20.18 -12.23
CA LEU A 20 -33.48 20.24 -11.62
C LEU A 20 -33.09 21.68 -11.29
N GLU A 21 -33.41 22.65 -12.15
CA GLU A 21 -33.18 24.07 -11.85
C GLU A 21 -33.98 24.54 -10.62
N ALA A 22 -35.22 24.05 -10.45
CA ALA A 22 -36.02 24.33 -9.26
C ALA A 22 -35.42 23.76 -7.95
N LEU A 23 -34.43 22.89 -8.05
CA LEU A 23 -33.70 22.27 -6.94
C LEU A 23 -32.27 22.84 -6.78
N ASP A 24 -31.98 23.99 -7.39
CA ASP A 24 -30.66 24.64 -7.43
C ASP A 24 -29.55 23.76 -8.06
N ILE A 25 -29.93 22.80 -8.91
CA ILE A 25 -28.97 21.99 -9.69
C ILE A 25 -28.74 22.67 -11.03
N THR A 26 -27.49 23.04 -11.32
CA THR A 26 -27.14 23.67 -12.59
C THR A 26 -27.21 22.64 -13.71
N THR A 27 -27.91 22.97 -14.78
CA THR A 27 -28.09 22.09 -15.95
C THR A 27 -27.51 22.73 -17.21
N THR A 28 -27.07 21.89 -18.14
CA THR A 28 -26.64 22.32 -19.48
C THR A 28 -27.25 21.37 -20.49
N MET A 29 -28.12 21.89 -21.35
CA MET A 29 -28.74 21.12 -22.41
C MET A 29 -27.86 21.18 -23.66
N VAL A 30 -27.57 20.02 -24.25
CA VAL A 30 -26.68 19.91 -25.42
C VAL A 30 -27.45 19.27 -26.59
N SER A 31 -27.41 19.92 -27.75
CA SER A 31 -28.05 19.40 -28.96
C SER A 31 -27.27 18.18 -29.50
N PRO A 32 -27.94 17.18 -30.11
CA PRO A 32 -27.25 16.08 -30.79
C PRO A 32 -26.30 16.53 -31.91
N PHE A 33 -26.50 17.74 -32.43
CA PHE A 33 -25.70 18.34 -33.50
C PHE A 33 -24.49 19.13 -32.99
N ASP A 34 -24.40 19.38 -31.68
CA ASP A 34 -23.27 20.09 -31.08
C ASP A 34 -22.11 19.14 -30.76
N ASP A 35 -20.91 19.68 -30.57
CA ASP A 35 -19.76 18.91 -30.06
C ASP A 35 -20.00 18.54 -28.59
N LEU A 36 -20.70 17.42 -28.37
CA LEU A 36 -21.03 16.90 -27.05
C LEU A 36 -19.78 16.72 -26.18
N ARG A 37 -18.64 16.32 -26.76
CA ARG A 37 -17.37 16.16 -26.03
C ARG A 37 -16.83 17.49 -25.55
N GLY A 38 -16.81 18.49 -26.44
CA GLY A 38 -16.39 19.85 -26.12
C GLY A 38 -17.25 20.48 -25.03
N GLU A 39 -18.56 20.32 -25.11
CA GLU A 39 -19.51 20.87 -24.14
C GLU A 39 -19.43 20.16 -22.78
N ILE A 40 -19.29 18.83 -22.72
CA ILE A 40 -19.07 18.10 -21.46
C ILE A 40 -17.81 18.61 -20.74
N ARG A 41 -16.70 18.79 -21.48
CA ARG A 41 -15.44 19.28 -20.92
C ARG A 41 -15.55 20.72 -20.41
N LYS A 42 -16.22 21.60 -21.15
CA LYS A 42 -16.46 23.00 -20.73
C LYS A 42 -17.36 23.05 -19.50
N ALA A 43 -18.42 22.25 -19.48
CA ALA A 43 -19.37 22.21 -18.38
C ALA A 43 -18.73 21.70 -17.08
N LYS A 44 -17.75 20.78 -17.16
CA LYS A 44 -17.27 19.97 -16.03
C LYS A 44 -18.46 19.28 -15.35
N ALA A 45 -19.14 18.44 -16.14
CA ALA A 45 -20.35 17.76 -15.70
C ALA A 45 -20.06 16.80 -14.54
N ASP A 46 -20.93 16.82 -13.53
CA ASP A 46 -20.95 15.81 -12.46
C ASP A 46 -21.78 14.59 -12.90
N LEU A 47 -22.79 14.77 -13.77
CA LEU A 47 -23.66 13.72 -14.29
C LEU A 47 -24.07 14.01 -15.74
N ILE A 48 -24.21 12.97 -16.56
CA ILE A 48 -24.71 13.09 -17.94
C ILE A 48 -25.98 12.25 -18.11
N VAL A 49 -27.00 12.82 -18.75
CA VAL A 49 -28.26 12.15 -19.08
C VAL A 49 -28.45 12.08 -20.59
N PHE A 50 -28.39 10.86 -21.14
CA PHE A 50 -28.72 10.56 -22.52
C PHE A 50 -30.21 10.34 -22.67
N THR A 51 -30.88 11.17 -23.47
CA THR A 51 -32.34 11.13 -23.63
C THR A 51 -32.80 10.30 -24.82
N GLY A 52 -31.90 9.82 -25.68
CA GLY A 52 -32.25 8.94 -26.79
C GLY A 52 -31.06 8.40 -27.56
N ASN A 53 -31.32 7.38 -28.38
CA ASN A 53 -30.36 6.68 -29.26
C ASN A 53 -29.09 6.16 -28.54
N LEU A 54 -29.28 5.38 -27.47
CA LEU A 54 -28.17 4.85 -26.67
C LEU A 54 -27.26 3.87 -27.44
N ALA A 55 -27.81 3.19 -28.46
CA ALA A 55 -27.09 2.20 -29.26
C ALA A 55 -26.16 2.81 -30.32
N ASP A 56 -26.16 4.14 -30.49
CA ASP A 56 -25.27 4.83 -31.41
C ASP A 56 -23.80 4.60 -31.00
N PRO A 57 -22.92 4.11 -31.91
CA PRO A 57 -21.49 3.98 -31.65
C PRO A 57 -20.84 5.24 -31.09
N HIS A 58 -21.30 6.43 -31.50
CA HIS A 58 -20.77 7.69 -30.98
C HIS A 58 -21.10 7.89 -29.50
N ASN A 59 -22.36 7.63 -29.10
CA ASN A 59 -22.82 7.76 -27.73
C ASN A 59 -22.19 6.71 -26.81
N ILE A 60 -22.02 5.47 -27.31
CA ILE A 60 -21.30 4.40 -26.62
C ILE A 60 -19.85 4.80 -26.35
N GLN A 61 -19.17 5.39 -27.34
CA GLN A 61 -17.80 5.84 -27.18
C GLN A 61 -17.70 6.98 -26.16
N ILE A 62 -18.64 7.93 -26.16
CA ILE A 62 -18.68 9.02 -25.16
C ILE A 62 -18.94 8.45 -23.77
N ALA A 63 -19.92 7.54 -23.61
CA ALA A 63 -20.20 6.91 -22.33
C ALA A 63 -18.98 6.15 -21.80
N ARG A 64 -18.24 5.46 -22.68
CA ARG A 64 -16.99 4.78 -22.34
C ARG A 64 -15.95 5.78 -21.83
N GLU A 65 -15.68 6.85 -22.58
CA GLU A 65 -14.75 7.91 -22.19
C GLU A 65 -15.12 8.55 -20.84
N GLN A 66 -16.40 8.87 -20.64
CA GLN A 66 -16.87 9.52 -19.40
C GLN A 66 -16.82 8.59 -18.18
N ALA A 67 -17.02 7.29 -18.38
CA ALA A 67 -16.81 6.30 -17.32
C ALA A 67 -15.33 6.18 -16.91
N TRP A 68 -14.37 6.51 -17.78
CA TRP A 68 -12.95 6.66 -17.39
C TRP A 68 -12.68 7.98 -16.67
N ASP A 69 -13.37 9.05 -17.06
CA ASP A 69 -13.28 10.35 -16.40
C ASP A 69 -13.88 10.33 -14.98
N GLY A 70 -14.77 9.37 -14.70
CA GLY A 70 -15.47 9.21 -13.43
C GLY A 70 -16.82 9.93 -13.38
N VAL A 71 -17.34 10.30 -14.56
CA VAL A 71 -18.64 10.95 -14.71
C VAL A 71 -19.69 9.88 -15.04
N PRO A 72 -20.67 9.60 -14.17
CA PRO A 72 -21.74 8.66 -14.40
C PRO A 72 -22.62 9.13 -15.53
N VAL A 73 -23.12 8.16 -16.29
CA VAL A 73 -23.98 8.38 -17.44
C VAL A 73 -25.28 7.61 -17.24
N ILE A 74 -26.41 8.32 -17.28
CA ILE A 74 -27.76 7.74 -17.27
C ILE A 74 -28.28 7.68 -18.70
N GLY A 75 -28.85 6.56 -19.10
CA GLY A 75 -29.48 6.40 -20.41
C GLY A 75 -31.00 6.26 -20.31
N LEU A 76 -31.74 6.98 -21.14
CA LEU A 76 -33.16 6.74 -21.41
C LEU A 76 -33.27 5.93 -22.70
N SER A 77 -33.81 4.71 -22.60
CA SER A 77 -33.94 3.79 -23.73
C SER A 77 -35.41 3.64 -24.12
N ASP A 78 -35.70 3.69 -25.42
CA ASP A 78 -36.99 3.27 -25.97
C ASP A 78 -37.08 1.74 -26.12
N ILE A 79 -35.95 1.03 -25.94
CA ILE A 79 -35.81 -0.41 -26.15
C ILE A 79 -35.58 -1.09 -24.79
N THR A 80 -36.47 -2.00 -24.43
CA THR A 80 -36.40 -2.80 -23.19
C THR A 80 -35.79 -4.17 -23.44
N ASP A 81 -34.62 -4.21 -24.07
CA ASP A 81 -33.89 -5.45 -24.35
C ASP A 81 -32.83 -5.70 -23.25
N PRO A 82 -32.93 -6.80 -22.46
CA PRO A 82 -31.95 -7.14 -21.43
C PRO A 82 -30.51 -7.24 -21.96
N ASP A 83 -30.31 -7.83 -23.14
CA ASP A 83 -28.97 -8.04 -23.71
C ASP A 83 -28.34 -6.72 -24.13
N LEU A 84 -29.14 -5.82 -24.70
CA LEU A 84 -28.71 -4.46 -25.03
C LEU A 84 -28.36 -3.67 -23.77
N ASN A 85 -29.17 -3.78 -22.72
CA ASN A 85 -28.92 -3.10 -21.44
C ASN A 85 -27.61 -3.57 -20.80
N GLU A 86 -27.31 -4.86 -20.86
CA GLU A 86 -26.03 -5.40 -20.38
C GLU A 86 -24.84 -4.83 -21.17
N ARG A 87 -24.95 -4.77 -22.50
CA ARG A 87 -23.92 -4.16 -23.36
C ARG A 87 -23.73 -2.67 -23.07
N LEU A 88 -24.81 -1.93 -22.86
CA LEU A 88 -24.75 -0.51 -22.51
C LEU A 88 -24.13 -0.31 -21.11
N ARG A 89 -24.44 -1.16 -20.14
CA ARG A 89 -23.76 -1.14 -18.83
C ARG A 89 -22.26 -1.40 -18.96
N ALA A 90 -21.87 -2.40 -19.76
CA ALA A 90 -20.46 -2.67 -20.06
C ALA A 90 -19.77 -1.50 -20.79
N ALA A 91 -20.52 -0.73 -21.59
CA ALA A 91 -20.01 0.48 -22.24
C ALA A 91 -19.77 1.65 -21.27
N GLY A 92 -20.44 1.69 -20.11
CA GLY A 92 -20.25 2.74 -19.10
C GLY A 92 -21.53 3.44 -18.63
N PHE A 93 -22.71 3.00 -19.07
CA PHE A 93 -23.99 3.51 -18.55
C PHE A 93 -24.26 2.95 -17.14
N VAL A 94 -24.42 3.84 -16.17
CA VAL A 94 -24.62 3.49 -14.75
C VAL A 94 -26.04 3.01 -14.51
N GLU A 95 -27.01 3.74 -15.04
CA GLU A 95 -28.43 3.38 -14.97
C GLU A 95 -29.10 3.61 -16.32
N ILE A 96 -29.96 2.65 -16.70
CA ILE A 96 -30.72 2.70 -17.93
C ILE A 96 -32.19 2.57 -17.56
N TYR A 97 -33.00 3.51 -18.02
CA TYR A 97 -34.42 3.57 -17.73
C TYR A 97 -35.22 3.40 -19.03
N PRO A 98 -36.20 2.47 -19.08
CA PRO A 98 -37.08 2.36 -20.22
C PRO A 98 -38.04 3.55 -20.24
N LYS A 99 -38.34 4.06 -21.44
CA LYS A 99 -39.42 5.00 -21.66
C LYS A 99 -40.74 4.24 -21.84
N PRO A 100 -41.88 4.75 -21.35
CA PRO A 100 -42.06 6.04 -20.69
C PRO A 100 -41.65 5.98 -19.20
N ILE A 101 -40.85 6.93 -18.74
CA ILE A 101 -40.51 7.15 -17.32
C ILE A 101 -41.19 8.43 -16.83
N SER A 102 -41.68 8.44 -15.59
CA SER A 102 -42.23 9.67 -15.01
C SER A 102 -41.10 10.66 -14.69
N ASN A 103 -41.37 11.96 -14.80
CA ASN A 103 -40.36 12.97 -14.52
C ASN A 103 -39.89 12.94 -13.06
N ASP A 104 -40.79 12.63 -12.13
CA ASP A 104 -40.45 12.58 -10.71
C ASP A 104 -39.51 11.39 -10.42
N GLU A 105 -39.76 10.22 -11.01
CA GLU A 105 -38.83 9.08 -10.94
C GLU A 105 -37.47 9.39 -11.58
N LEU A 106 -37.44 10.13 -12.68
CA LEU A 106 -36.19 10.52 -13.33
C LEU A 106 -35.39 11.52 -12.47
N VAL A 107 -36.06 12.51 -11.88
CA VAL A 107 -35.43 13.47 -10.95
C VAL A 107 -34.89 12.76 -9.72
N ASP A 108 -35.65 11.84 -9.13
CA ASP A 108 -35.20 11.06 -7.97
C ASP A 108 -34.02 10.15 -8.31
N SER A 109 -33.99 9.61 -9.53
CA SER A 109 -32.85 8.83 -10.04
C SER A 109 -31.60 9.69 -10.21
N VAL A 110 -31.73 10.89 -10.78
CA VAL A 110 -30.64 11.88 -10.88
C VAL A 110 -30.10 12.25 -9.51
N LYS A 111 -30.98 12.59 -8.55
CA LYS A 111 -30.58 12.89 -7.16
C LYS A 111 -29.80 11.74 -6.54
N ARG A 112 -30.31 10.51 -6.69
CA ARG A 112 -29.67 9.31 -6.15
C ARG A 112 -28.26 9.09 -6.71
N VAL A 113 -28.02 9.38 -8.00
CA VAL A 113 -26.67 9.30 -8.59
C VAL A 113 -25.77 10.42 -8.07
N LEU A 114 -26.27 11.66 -7.99
CA LEU A 114 -25.50 12.80 -7.50
C LEU A 114 -25.12 12.67 -6.02
N ASP A 115 -26.04 12.20 -5.17
CA ASP A 115 -25.79 11.95 -3.76
C ASP A 115 -24.76 10.83 -3.58
N ARG A 116 -24.83 9.77 -4.40
CA ARG A 116 -23.81 8.71 -4.43
C ARG A 116 -22.43 9.26 -4.76
N GLN A 117 -22.31 10.10 -5.80
CA GLN A 117 -21.02 10.71 -6.13
C GLN A 117 -20.50 11.61 -5.00
N ARG A 118 -21.38 12.41 -4.41
CA ARG A 118 -21.01 13.27 -3.28
C ARG A 118 -20.50 12.46 -2.11
N LEU A 119 -21.18 11.36 -1.76
CA LEU A 119 -20.76 10.44 -0.71
C LEU A 119 -19.46 9.73 -1.07
N ALA A 120 -19.31 9.24 -2.30
CA ALA A 120 -18.08 8.61 -2.76
C ALA A 120 -16.89 9.57 -2.71
N ALA A 121 -17.07 10.82 -3.13
CA ALA A 121 -16.05 11.86 -3.04
C ALA A 121 -15.73 12.23 -1.58
N ALA A 122 -16.75 12.35 -0.73
CA ALA A 122 -16.60 12.71 0.67
C ALA A 122 -15.97 11.60 1.53
N THR A 123 -16.22 10.33 1.19
CA THR A 123 -15.76 9.15 1.95
C THR A 123 -14.54 8.47 1.32
N GLY A 124 -14.27 8.69 0.04
CA GLY A 124 -13.24 7.96 -0.72
C GLY A 124 -13.58 6.48 -0.92
N LEU A 125 -14.77 6.03 -0.52
CA LEU A 125 -15.25 4.67 -0.78
C LEU A 125 -15.92 4.65 -2.15
N ILE A 126 -15.52 3.69 -2.96
CA ILE A 126 -15.96 3.55 -4.35
C ILE A 126 -16.67 2.23 -4.50
N GLY A 127 -17.86 2.27 -5.10
CA GLY A 127 -18.61 1.12 -5.51
C GLY A 127 -20.08 1.45 -5.72
N GLU A 128 -20.73 0.62 -6.52
CA GLU A 128 -22.15 0.74 -6.86
C GLU A 128 -22.95 -0.47 -6.39
N SER A 129 -22.31 -1.51 -5.86
CA SER A 129 -22.97 -2.69 -5.30
C SER A 129 -23.94 -2.32 -4.18
N GLU A 130 -25.03 -3.09 -4.04
CA GLU A 130 -26.00 -2.87 -2.97
C GLU A 130 -25.32 -2.94 -1.58
N ALA A 131 -24.40 -3.89 -1.40
CA ALA A 131 -23.67 -4.07 -0.16
C ALA A 131 -22.82 -2.84 0.24
N ILE A 132 -22.19 -2.14 -0.71
CA ILE A 132 -21.44 -0.91 -0.37
C ILE A 132 -22.37 0.27 -0.11
N ARG A 133 -23.54 0.32 -0.77
CA ARG A 133 -24.56 1.35 -0.49
C ARG A 133 -25.08 1.25 0.93
N GLU A 134 -25.36 0.04 1.41
CA GLU A 134 -25.75 -0.17 2.81
C GLU A 134 -24.69 0.33 3.78
N VAL A 135 -23.41 0.08 3.48
CA VAL A 135 -22.29 0.60 4.27
C VAL A 135 -22.26 2.12 4.27
N LEU A 136 -22.43 2.78 3.12
CA LEU A 136 -22.47 4.24 3.04
C LEU A 136 -23.62 4.85 3.86
N VAL A 137 -24.81 4.26 3.80
CA VAL A 137 -25.97 4.69 4.60
C VAL A 137 -25.68 4.54 6.10
N LYS A 138 -25.10 3.41 6.51
CA LYS A 138 -24.69 3.21 7.92
C LYS A 138 -23.64 4.23 8.36
N ILE A 139 -22.66 4.55 7.51
CA ILE A 139 -21.66 5.57 7.80
C ILE A 139 -22.33 6.93 8.06
N GLU A 140 -23.27 7.33 7.21
CA GLU A 140 -23.99 8.59 7.36
C GLU A 140 -24.80 8.64 8.66
N GLN A 141 -25.48 7.54 9.01
CA GLN A 141 -26.24 7.42 10.25
C GLN A 141 -25.35 7.40 11.50
N PHE A 142 -24.17 6.76 11.44
CA PHE A 142 -23.30 6.56 12.60
C PHE A 142 -22.37 7.76 12.82
N ALA A 143 -22.01 8.50 11.77
CA ALA A 143 -21.14 9.67 11.86
C ALA A 143 -21.58 10.74 12.89
N PRO A 144 -22.85 11.14 13.01
CA PRO A 144 -23.27 12.15 13.99
C PRO A 144 -23.26 11.66 15.46
N VAL A 145 -23.29 10.36 15.70
CA VAL A 145 -23.40 9.77 17.05
C VAL A 145 -22.01 9.64 17.68
N SER A 146 -21.86 9.88 18.99
CA SER A 146 -20.57 9.75 19.70
C SER A 146 -20.20 8.31 20.10
N SER A 147 -21.09 7.34 19.86
CA SER A 147 -20.90 5.94 20.24
C SER A 147 -19.74 5.29 19.48
N THR A 148 -19.16 4.26 20.10
CA THR A 148 -18.13 3.41 19.48
C THR A 148 -18.70 2.71 18.26
N VAL A 149 -17.91 2.67 17.18
CA VAL A 149 -18.24 1.91 15.97
C VAL A 149 -17.20 0.83 15.76
N VAL A 150 -17.63 -0.41 15.56
CA VAL A 150 -16.79 -1.55 15.17
C VAL A 150 -16.96 -1.81 13.68
N ILE A 151 -15.85 -1.91 12.97
CA ILE A 151 -15.78 -2.18 11.53
C ILE A 151 -15.23 -3.59 11.35
N GLU A 152 -16.06 -4.50 10.89
CA GLU A 152 -15.68 -5.88 10.62
C GLU A 152 -15.48 -6.09 9.13
N GLY A 153 -14.47 -6.86 8.73
CA GLY A 153 -14.29 -7.23 7.32
C GLY A 153 -12.87 -7.69 7.04
N GLU A 154 -12.69 -8.48 5.99
CA GLU A 154 -11.41 -9.08 5.66
C GLU A 154 -10.27 -8.06 5.48
N SER A 155 -9.02 -8.53 5.54
CA SER A 155 -7.87 -7.65 5.29
C SER A 155 -7.92 -7.07 3.87
N GLY A 156 -7.58 -5.79 3.74
CA GLY A 156 -7.58 -5.11 2.44
C GLY A 156 -8.95 -4.71 1.89
N THR A 157 -10.05 -4.82 2.64
CA THR A 157 -11.40 -4.40 2.19
C THR A 157 -11.65 -2.89 2.23
N GLY A 158 -10.82 -2.13 2.96
CA GLY A 158 -10.93 -0.67 3.10
C GLY A 158 -11.44 -0.16 4.45
N LYS A 159 -11.27 -0.93 5.55
CA LYS A 159 -11.74 -0.56 6.89
C LYS A 159 -11.27 0.82 7.37
N GLU A 160 -10.02 1.18 7.11
CA GLU A 160 -9.50 2.52 7.46
C GLU A 160 -10.22 3.65 6.70
N LEU A 161 -10.58 3.44 5.43
CA LEU A 161 -11.33 4.43 4.65
C LEU A 161 -12.71 4.68 5.26
N VAL A 162 -13.36 3.62 5.74
CA VAL A 162 -14.64 3.71 6.47
C VAL A 162 -14.48 4.49 7.77
N ALA A 163 -13.44 4.22 8.56
CA ALA A 163 -13.18 4.97 9.78
C ALA A 163 -12.94 6.47 9.50
N ARG A 164 -12.16 6.78 8.46
CA ARG A 164 -11.93 8.16 8.00
C ARG A 164 -13.20 8.81 7.48
N ALA A 165 -14.09 8.05 6.85
CA ALA A 165 -15.38 8.54 6.38
C ALA A 165 -16.29 8.92 7.55
N ILE A 166 -16.42 8.05 8.56
CA ILE A 166 -17.17 8.32 9.79
C ILE A 166 -16.65 9.60 10.46
N HIS A 167 -15.33 9.75 10.59
CA HIS A 167 -14.73 10.94 11.18
C HIS A 167 -15.04 12.22 10.39
N ARG A 168 -14.87 12.20 9.06
CA ARG A 168 -15.12 13.36 8.18
C ARG A 168 -16.57 13.83 8.18
N LEU A 169 -17.51 12.91 8.34
CA LEU A 169 -18.95 13.21 8.40
C LEU A 169 -19.44 13.51 9.81
N SER A 170 -18.58 13.34 10.83
CA SER A 170 -18.94 13.62 12.23
C SER A 170 -18.82 15.10 12.58
N PRO A 171 -19.43 15.53 13.71
CA PRO A 171 -19.18 16.85 14.31
C PRO A 171 -17.69 17.11 14.62
N ARG A 172 -16.87 16.05 14.69
CA ARG A 172 -15.44 16.09 15.00
C ARG A 172 -14.54 16.18 13.77
N ARG A 173 -15.07 16.41 12.56
CA ARG A 173 -14.31 16.46 11.30
C ARG A 173 -13.12 17.43 11.25
N GLY A 174 -13.11 18.46 12.10
CA GLY A 174 -12.02 19.42 12.23
C GLY A 174 -11.07 19.14 13.41
N LYS A 175 -11.23 17.99 14.08
CA LYS A 175 -10.45 17.55 15.24
C LYS A 175 -9.46 16.46 14.83
N PRO A 176 -8.49 16.08 15.70
CA PRO A 176 -7.51 15.05 15.36
C PRO A 176 -8.16 13.71 15.01
N PHE A 177 -7.63 13.07 13.96
CA PHE A 177 -7.89 11.66 13.66
C PHE A 177 -6.60 10.88 13.82
N ILE A 178 -6.52 10.07 14.88
CA ILE A 178 -5.33 9.27 15.20
C ILE A 178 -5.61 7.83 14.82
N ALA A 179 -4.87 7.30 13.84
CA ALA A 179 -4.95 5.89 13.44
C ALA A 179 -3.78 5.11 14.04
N VAL A 180 -4.09 3.93 14.58
CA VAL A 180 -3.12 3.01 15.17
C VAL A 180 -3.45 1.60 14.72
N ASN A 181 -2.48 0.92 14.11
CA ASN A 181 -2.59 -0.51 13.86
C ASN A 181 -1.98 -1.26 15.03
N VAL A 182 -2.80 -1.97 15.80
CA VAL A 182 -2.36 -2.70 17.00
C VAL A 182 -1.57 -3.95 16.62
N GLY A 183 -1.94 -4.64 15.55
CA GLY A 183 -1.24 -5.84 15.07
C GLY A 183 0.15 -5.57 14.48
N ALA A 184 0.48 -4.31 14.16
CA ALA A 184 1.81 -3.91 13.71
C ALA A 184 2.79 -3.61 14.85
N LEU A 185 2.32 -3.50 16.09
CA LEU A 185 3.13 -3.15 17.26
C LEU A 185 3.50 -4.41 18.05
N PRO A 186 4.73 -4.49 18.60
CA PRO A 186 5.07 -5.54 19.56
C PRO A 186 4.18 -5.44 20.81
N ASP A 187 3.71 -6.57 21.34
CA ASP A 187 2.81 -6.66 22.51
C ASP A 187 3.28 -5.81 23.70
N THR A 188 4.60 -5.77 23.93
CA THR A 188 5.22 -5.02 25.03
C THR A 188 5.13 -3.50 24.86
N LEU A 189 4.95 -3.00 23.63
CA LEU A 189 4.89 -1.58 23.31
C LEU A 189 3.46 -1.08 23.09
N VAL A 190 2.49 -1.98 22.81
CA VAL A 190 1.08 -1.60 22.58
C VAL A 190 0.54 -0.73 23.70
N GLU A 191 0.77 -1.13 24.96
CA GLU A 191 0.27 -0.41 26.13
C GLU A 191 0.88 0.99 26.26
N SER A 192 2.18 1.09 26.07
CA SER A 192 2.95 2.34 26.14
C SER A 192 2.62 3.30 25.00
N GLU A 193 2.39 2.79 23.79
CA GLU A 193 1.96 3.61 22.65
C GLU A 193 0.53 4.11 22.86
N LEU A 194 -0.41 3.26 23.25
CA LEU A 194 -1.83 3.65 23.41
C LEU A 194 -2.04 4.64 24.56
N PHE A 195 -1.51 4.33 25.75
CA PHE A 195 -1.80 5.09 26.98
C PHE A 195 -0.68 6.06 27.39
N GLY A 196 0.50 5.98 26.77
CA GLY A 196 1.66 6.78 27.17
C GLY A 196 2.34 6.22 28.41
N HIS A 197 3.51 6.78 28.75
CA HIS A 197 4.26 6.37 29.94
C HIS A 197 4.94 7.54 30.62
N GLU A 198 5.07 7.42 31.94
CA GLU A 198 5.90 8.31 32.75
C GLU A 198 7.39 7.91 32.68
N LYS A 199 8.27 8.85 33.01
CA LYS A 199 9.71 8.58 33.09
C LYS A 199 9.97 7.48 34.12
N GLY A 200 10.71 6.43 33.72
CA GLY A 200 11.04 5.30 34.58
C GLY A 200 9.96 4.22 34.70
N ALA A 201 8.91 4.25 33.88
CA ALA A 201 7.84 3.24 33.92
C ALA A 201 8.29 1.81 33.57
N PHE A 202 9.34 1.67 32.75
CA PHE A 202 9.98 0.39 32.39
C PHE A 202 11.45 0.60 32.02
N THR A 203 12.21 -0.49 31.86
CA THR A 203 13.62 -0.45 31.45
C THR A 203 13.76 0.16 30.05
N GLY A 204 14.33 1.38 29.98
CA GLY A 204 14.46 2.15 28.73
C GLY A 204 13.53 3.37 28.62
N ALA A 205 12.62 3.59 29.59
CA ALA A 205 11.77 4.78 29.66
C ALA A 205 12.54 6.01 30.18
N ALA A 206 13.47 6.53 29.37
CA ALA A 206 14.32 7.66 29.75
C ALA A 206 13.55 8.99 29.85
N GLU A 207 12.50 9.14 29.04
CA GLU A 207 11.67 10.34 28.95
C GLU A 207 10.18 9.97 29.05
N ARG A 208 9.35 10.96 29.37
CA ARG A 208 7.89 10.82 29.34
C ARG A 208 7.40 10.88 27.90
N ARG A 209 6.43 10.04 27.54
CA ARG A 209 5.80 10.04 26.21
C ARG A 209 4.27 10.04 26.30
N LEU A 210 3.65 10.89 25.49
CA LEU A 210 2.18 10.97 25.38
C LEU A 210 1.62 9.75 24.63
N GLY A 211 0.50 9.24 25.11
CA GLY A 211 -0.22 8.13 24.47
C GLY A 211 -1.08 8.58 23.29
N ARG A 212 -1.48 7.62 22.43
CA ARG A 212 -2.41 7.87 21.32
C ARG A 212 -3.77 8.37 21.78
N PHE A 213 -4.24 7.95 22.95
CA PHE A 213 -5.47 8.46 23.55
C PHE A 213 -5.38 9.96 23.86
N GLU A 214 -4.27 10.41 24.45
CA GLU A 214 -4.05 11.83 24.74
C GLU A 214 -3.92 12.66 23.45
N LEU A 215 -3.22 12.14 22.44
CA LEU A 215 -3.09 12.80 21.13
C LEU A 215 -4.43 12.89 20.38
N ALA A 216 -5.38 12.00 20.69
CA ALA A 216 -6.70 11.95 20.07
C ALA A 216 -7.77 12.76 20.84
N ASP A 217 -7.39 13.49 21.89
CA ASP A 217 -8.35 14.23 22.72
C ASP A 217 -9.20 15.20 21.88
N THR A 218 -10.49 15.28 22.20
CA THR A 218 -11.57 15.94 21.44
C THR A 218 -11.82 15.39 20.02
N GLY A 219 -11.01 14.42 19.58
CA GLY A 219 -10.99 13.88 18.22
C GLY A 219 -11.54 12.47 18.11
N THR A 220 -10.93 11.68 17.23
CA THR A 220 -11.28 10.27 16.99
C THR A 220 -10.02 9.41 16.99
N LEU A 221 -10.05 8.32 17.76
CA LEU A 221 -9.03 7.29 17.78
C LEU A 221 -9.51 6.08 16.98
N PHE A 222 -8.79 5.75 15.91
CA PHE A 222 -9.02 4.56 15.11
C PHE A 222 -8.04 3.45 15.51
N LEU A 223 -8.58 2.34 16.00
CA LEU A 223 -7.85 1.14 16.40
C LEU A 223 -8.04 0.05 15.35
N ASP A 224 -7.07 -0.13 14.47
CA ASP A 224 -7.06 -1.24 13.51
C ASP A 224 -6.52 -2.52 14.15
N GLU A 225 -7.06 -3.64 13.71
CA GLU A 225 -6.76 -4.98 14.24
C GLU A 225 -6.97 -5.10 15.77
N ILE A 226 -8.10 -4.57 16.28
CA ILE A 226 -8.43 -4.58 17.72
C ILE A 226 -8.46 -5.99 18.33
N GLY A 227 -8.68 -7.02 17.51
CA GLY A 227 -8.67 -8.42 17.96
C GLY A 227 -7.29 -8.91 18.43
N GLU A 228 -6.20 -8.25 18.02
CA GLU A 228 -4.82 -8.62 18.38
C GLU A 228 -4.32 -7.91 19.66
N ILE A 229 -5.17 -7.16 20.35
CA ILE A 229 -4.75 -6.42 21.54
C ILE A 229 -4.50 -7.38 22.72
N PRO A 230 -3.35 -7.26 23.43
CA PRO A 230 -3.03 -8.15 24.56
C PRO A 230 -4.05 -8.05 25.70
N SER A 231 -4.31 -9.16 26.41
CA SER A 231 -5.35 -9.23 27.45
C SER A 231 -5.17 -8.22 28.59
N ALA A 232 -3.92 -7.89 28.97
CA ALA A 232 -3.64 -6.87 29.97
C ALA A 232 -4.08 -5.47 29.51
N THR A 233 -3.84 -5.16 28.25
CA THR A 233 -4.23 -3.90 27.60
C THR A 233 -5.74 -3.81 27.41
N GLN A 234 -6.44 -4.93 27.18
CA GLN A 234 -7.91 -4.98 27.11
C GLN A 234 -8.57 -4.43 28.39
N VAL A 235 -8.01 -4.75 29.56
CA VAL A 235 -8.55 -4.27 30.86
C VAL A 235 -8.46 -2.76 30.96
N LYS A 236 -7.31 -2.19 30.57
CA LYS A 236 -7.12 -0.73 30.58
C LYS A 236 -7.99 -0.05 29.56
N LEU A 237 -8.11 -0.61 28.35
CA LEU A 237 -8.97 -0.09 27.31
C LEU A 237 -10.43 -0.04 27.75
N LEU A 238 -10.92 -1.09 28.41
CA LEU A 238 -12.29 -1.11 28.95
C LEU A 238 -12.51 0.04 29.94
N ARG A 239 -11.58 0.24 30.89
CA ARG A 239 -11.67 1.36 31.85
C ARG A 239 -11.72 2.71 31.16
N VAL A 240 -10.87 2.94 30.17
CA VAL A 240 -10.87 4.20 29.40
C VAL A 240 -12.19 4.43 28.68
N LEU A 241 -12.81 3.37 28.13
CA LEU A 241 -14.11 3.47 27.46
C LEU A 241 -15.26 3.72 28.43
N GLU A 242 -15.18 3.25 29.68
CA GLU A 242 -16.21 3.42 30.70
C GLU A 242 -16.07 4.75 31.46
N GLU A 243 -14.89 5.02 31.98
CA GLU A 243 -14.59 6.16 32.86
C GLU A 243 -14.28 7.44 32.07
N ARG A 244 -13.89 7.33 30.79
CA ARG A 244 -13.40 8.44 29.95
C ARG A 244 -12.16 9.15 30.51
N GLU A 245 -11.36 8.40 31.25
CA GLU A 245 -10.08 8.84 31.81
C GLU A 245 -8.98 7.87 31.38
N VAL A 246 -7.79 8.38 31.10
CA VAL A 246 -6.60 7.56 30.84
C VAL A 246 -5.61 7.69 31.97
N THR A 247 -4.93 6.59 32.28
CA THR A 247 -3.78 6.56 33.19
C THR A 247 -2.56 6.11 32.42
N ARG A 248 -1.47 6.88 32.50
CA ARG A 248 -0.20 6.52 31.85
C ARG A 248 0.41 5.28 32.51
N VAL A 249 1.17 4.51 31.75
CA VAL A 249 1.95 3.39 32.31
C VAL A 249 2.95 3.94 33.33
N GLY A 250 2.94 3.36 34.54
CA GLY A 250 3.77 3.80 35.68
C GLY A 250 3.25 5.06 36.40
N GLY A 251 2.16 5.67 35.93
CA GLY A 251 1.51 6.81 36.58
C GLY A 251 0.23 6.40 37.31
N SER A 252 -0.17 7.21 38.30
CA SER A 252 -1.43 7.04 39.04
C SER A 252 -2.43 8.17 38.79
N THR A 253 -2.04 9.21 38.05
CA THR A 253 -2.89 10.37 37.79
C THR A 253 -3.88 10.06 36.65
N PRO A 254 -5.19 10.07 36.91
CA PRO A 254 -6.18 9.97 35.84
C PRO A 254 -6.23 11.28 35.06
N ILE A 255 -6.37 11.17 33.74
CA ILE A 255 -6.43 12.30 32.82
C ILE A 255 -7.77 12.20 32.08
N PRO A 256 -8.72 13.11 32.33
CA PRO A 256 -10.00 13.11 31.63
C PRO A 256 -9.79 13.44 30.16
N MET A 257 -10.54 12.75 29.29
CA MET A 257 -10.45 12.94 27.85
C MET A 257 -11.78 12.69 27.15
N ASP A 258 -11.98 13.38 26.03
CA ASP A 258 -13.15 13.18 25.19
C ASP A 258 -12.73 12.62 23.84
N VAL A 259 -12.59 11.29 23.75
CA VAL A 259 -12.17 10.59 22.54
C VAL A 259 -13.29 9.71 22.01
N ARG A 260 -13.63 9.86 20.73
CA ARG A 260 -14.46 8.88 20.03
C ARG A 260 -13.60 7.72 19.56
N VAL A 261 -13.96 6.50 19.91
CA VAL A 261 -13.24 5.30 19.46
C VAL A 261 -13.95 4.67 18.27
N VAL A 262 -13.18 4.35 17.22
CA VAL A 262 -13.61 3.53 16.08
C VAL A 262 -12.64 2.35 16.02
N ALA A 263 -13.16 1.13 16.07
CA ALA A 263 -12.32 -0.08 16.06
C ALA A 263 -12.53 -0.85 14.76
N ALA A 264 -11.50 -1.51 14.27
CA ALA A 264 -11.58 -2.39 13.10
C ALA A 264 -10.97 -3.76 13.42
N THR A 265 -11.55 -4.81 12.82
CA THR A 265 -11.07 -6.18 12.95
C THR A 265 -11.19 -6.92 11.61
N ASN A 266 -10.25 -7.83 11.36
CA ASN A 266 -10.30 -8.77 10.23
C ASN A 266 -11.01 -10.08 10.57
N GLN A 267 -11.17 -10.38 11.86
CA GLN A 267 -11.82 -11.58 12.36
C GLN A 267 -13.02 -11.21 13.24
N PRO A 268 -14.11 -12.00 13.22
CA PRO A 268 -15.27 -11.75 14.09
C PRO A 268 -14.86 -11.77 15.57
N LEU A 269 -15.09 -10.67 16.29
CA LEU A 269 -14.70 -10.59 17.71
C LEU A 269 -15.42 -11.62 18.57
N ARG A 270 -16.64 -12.02 18.19
CA ARG A 270 -17.39 -13.07 18.89
C ARG A 270 -16.62 -14.38 18.99
N GLN A 271 -15.95 -14.80 17.91
CA GLN A 271 -15.15 -16.01 17.90
C GLN A 271 -13.93 -15.88 18.83
N ARG A 272 -13.26 -14.72 18.82
CA ARG A 272 -12.14 -14.45 19.74
C ARG A 272 -12.55 -14.47 21.22
N VAL A 273 -13.81 -14.14 21.52
CA VAL A 273 -14.37 -14.26 22.88
C VAL A 273 -14.57 -15.72 23.27
N GLU A 274 -15.10 -16.54 22.36
CA GLU A 274 -15.26 -17.99 22.57
C GLU A 274 -13.90 -18.68 22.78
N GLU A 275 -12.87 -18.24 22.07
CA GLU A 275 -11.48 -18.71 22.20
C GLU A 275 -10.75 -18.15 23.44
N SER A 276 -11.41 -17.35 24.29
CA SER A 276 -10.83 -16.68 25.46
C SER A 276 -9.64 -15.73 25.16
N ALA A 277 -9.43 -15.38 23.89
CA ALA A 277 -8.40 -14.42 23.46
C ALA A 277 -8.87 -12.96 23.62
N PHE A 278 -10.18 -12.73 23.63
CA PHE A 278 -10.79 -11.42 23.78
C PHE A 278 -11.82 -11.42 24.90
N ARG A 279 -11.82 -10.39 25.76
CA ARG A 279 -12.76 -10.34 26.88
C ARG A 279 -14.17 -9.99 26.42
N ALA A 280 -15.15 -10.70 26.98
CA ALA A 280 -16.56 -10.50 26.67
C ALA A 280 -17.06 -9.09 27.05
N ASP A 281 -16.63 -8.55 28.19
CA ASP A 281 -17.00 -7.22 28.66
C ASP A 281 -16.56 -6.11 27.69
N LEU A 282 -15.30 -6.15 27.24
CA LEU A 282 -14.79 -5.23 26.23
C LEU A 282 -15.51 -5.37 24.89
N TYR A 283 -15.85 -6.59 24.48
CA TYR A 283 -16.62 -6.82 23.25
C TYR A 283 -17.98 -6.11 23.29
N TYR A 284 -18.75 -6.29 24.36
CA TYR A 284 -20.06 -5.63 24.49
C TYR A 284 -19.92 -4.10 24.61
N ARG A 285 -18.84 -3.58 25.20
CA ARG A 285 -18.59 -2.15 25.28
C ARG A 285 -18.21 -1.53 23.93
N LEU A 286 -17.47 -2.26 23.10
CA LEU A 286 -17.06 -1.80 21.77
C LEU A 286 -18.20 -1.95 20.74
N SER A 287 -18.90 -3.08 20.75
CA SER A 287 -19.88 -3.48 19.74
C SER A 287 -21.26 -2.81 19.95
N VAL A 288 -21.27 -1.48 20.10
CA VAL A 288 -22.50 -0.69 20.20
C VAL A 288 -23.11 -0.47 18.82
N LEU A 289 -22.27 -0.08 17.85
CA LEU A 289 -22.62 0.07 16.44
C LEU A 289 -21.63 -0.77 15.62
N SER A 290 -22.14 -1.57 14.68
CA SER A 290 -21.30 -2.41 13.84
C SER A 290 -21.54 -2.17 12.34
N ILE A 291 -20.44 -2.13 11.60
CA ILE A 291 -20.44 -2.06 10.13
C ILE A 291 -19.67 -3.26 9.62
N TYR A 292 -20.33 -4.10 8.82
CA TYR A 292 -19.67 -5.17 8.09
C TYR A 292 -19.27 -4.69 6.70
N LEU A 293 -18.00 -4.83 6.35
CA LEU A 293 -17.46 -4.56 5.02
C LEU A 293 -17.40 -5.87 4.22
N PRO A 294 -18.17 -5.96 3.13
CA PRO A 294 -18.16 -7.15 2.29
C PRO A 294 -16.80 -7.32 1.58
N PRO A 295 -16.34 -8.56 1.40
CA PRO A 295 -15.16 -8.84 0.60
C PRO A 295 -15.39 -8.51 -0.87
N LEU A 296 -14.32 -8.25 -1.62
CA LEU A 296 -14.38 -7.80 -3.01
C LEU A 296 -15.10 -8.81 -3.92
N ARG A 297 -14.94 -10.11 -3.67
CA ARG A 297 -15.67 -11.18 -4.38
C ARG A 297 -17.19 -11.15 -4.25
N ALA A 298 -17.73 -10.53 -3.20
CA ALA A 298 -19.16 -10.36 -3.00
C ALA A 298 -19.70 -9.07 -3.67
N ARG A 299 -18.81 -8.22 -4.19
CA ARG A 299 -19.13 -6.96 -4.87
C ARG A 299 -18.40 -6.85 -6.21
N ARG A 300 -18.52 -7.88 -7.05
CA ARG A 300 -17.82 -7.98 -8.34
C ARG A 300 -18.12 -6.81 -9.30
N SER A 301 -19.33 -6.25 -9.23
CA SER A 301 -19.72 -5.05 -9.99
C SER A 301 -18.84 -3.83 -9.72
N ASP A 302 -18.16 -3.78 -8.56
CA ASP A 302 -17.35 -2.63 -8.16
C ASP A 302 -15.91 -2.73 -8.69
N ILE A 303 -15.47 -3.91 -9.14
CA ILE A 303 -14.09 -4.15 -9.60
C ILE A 303 -13.72 -3.23 -10.78
N PRO A 304 -14.53 -3.12 -11.86
CA PRO A 304 -14.20 -2.23 -12.97
C PRO A 304 -14.10 -0.76 -12.56
N LEU A 305 -14.93 -0.31 -11.61
CA LEU A 305 -14.92 1.06 -11.10
C LEU A 305 -13.64 1.36 -10.30
N LEU A 306 -13.25 0.42 -9.43
CA LEU A 306 -12.01 0.51 -8.66
C LEU A 306 -10.78 0.54 -9.57
N VAL A 307 -10.73 -0.34 -10.57
CA VAL A 307 -9.64 -0.43 -11.53
C VAL A 307 -9.46 0.89 -12.28
N ARG A 308 -10.53 1.43 -12.88
CA ARG A 308 -10.49 2.71 -13.60
C ARG A 308 -9.99 3.85 -12.73
N ARG A 309 -10.42 3.91 -11.46
CA ARG A 309 -9.95 4.93 -10.51
C ARG A 309 -8.46 4.79 -10.23
N PHE A 310 -8.00 3.59 -9.88
CA PHE A 310 -6.60 3.35 -9.53
C PHE A 310 -5.69 3.63 -10.73
N ILE A 311 -6.11 3.27 -11.94
CA ILE A 311 -5.40 3.65 -13.16
C ILE A 311 -5.24 5.16 -13.25
N LYS A 312 -6.33 5.93 -13.07
CA LYS A 312 -6.28 7.39 -13.13
C LYS A 312 -5.37 7.98 -12.05
N GLU A 313 -5.45 7.45 -10.83
CA GLU A 313 -4.61 7.84 -9.69
C GLU A 313 -3.12 7.60 -10.00
N PHE A 314 -2.75 6.39 -10.40
CA PHE A 314 -1.37 6.00 -10.65
C PHE A 314 -0.80 6.59 -11.94
N SER A 315 -1.60 6.74 -12.99
CA SER A 315 -1.17 7.39 -14.24
C SER A 315 -0.79 8.86 -13.99
N THR A 316 -1.57 9.54 -13.15
CA THR A 316 -1.27 10.93 -12.73
C THR A 316 -0.04 10.97 -11.82
N GLN A 317 0.10 10.01 -10.91
CA GLN A 317 1.21 9.95 -9.96
C GLN A 317 2.56 9.64 -10.62
N HIS A 318 2.56 8.77 -11.64
CA HIS A 318 3.77 8.32 -12.33
C HIS A 318 4.03 9.04 -13.67
N ASP A 319 3.18 10.01 -14.04
CA ASP A 319 3.24 10.75 -15.30
C ASP A 319 3.38 9.84 -16.53
N ARG A 320 2.56 8.77 -16.56
CA ARG A 320 2.55 7.80 -17.66
C ARG A 320 1.19 7.76 -18.35
N PRO A 321 1.15 7.79 -19.68
CA PRO A 321 -0.09 7.57 -20.41
C PRO A 321 -0.52 6.11 -20.25
N PHE A 322 -1.80 5.91 -19.92
CA PHE A 322 -2.41 4.60 -19.85
C PHE A 322 -3.39 4.43 -21.00
N HIS A 323 -3.21 3.37 -21.79
CA HIS A 323 -3.93 3.19 -23.05
C HIS A 323 -5.24 2.40 -22.93
N GLY A 324 -5.50 1.79 -21.77
CA GLY A 324 -6.74 1.05 -21.50
C GLY A 324 -6.48 -0.38 -21.01
N ILE A 325 -7.57 -1.07 -20.70
CA ILE A 325 -7.61 -2.51 -20.42
C ILE A 325 -8.61 -3.11 -21.39
N SER A 326 -8.22 -4.20 -22.06
CA SER A 326 -9.11 -4.91 -22.96
C SER A 326 -10.29 -5.54 -22.22
N ALA A 327 -11.40 -5.79 -22.92
CA ALA A 327 -12.59 -6.37 -22.30
C ALA A 327 -12.30 -7.75 -21.66
N ASP A 328 -11.50 -8.56 -22.35
CA ASP A 328 -11.10 -9.91 -21.88
C ASP A 328 -10.22 -9.83 -20.63
N ALA A 329 -9.26 -8.90 -20.60
CA ALA A 329 -8.42 -8.65 -19.43
C ALA A 329 -9.25 -8.16 -18.24
N MET A 330 -10.22 -7.26 -18.47
CA MET A 330 -11.14 -6.81 -17.42
C MET A 330 -12.00 -7.96 -16.87
N GLN A 331 -12.49 -8.85 -17.74
CA GLN A 331 -13.29 -9.99 -17.32
C GLN A 331 -12.51 -10.94 -16.40
N LEU A 332 -11.24 -11.21 -16.72
CA LEU A 332 -10.35 -11.99 -15.84
C LEU A 332 -10.21 -11.37 -14.44
N LEU A 333 -10.10 -10.04 -14.37
CA LEU A 333 -10.06 -9.33 -13.08
C LEU A 333 -11.38 -9.45 -12.31
N VAL A 334 -12.53 -9.48 -12.99
CA VAL A 334 -13.86 -9.62 -12.38
C VAL A 334 -14.08 -11.04 -11.83
N ASP A 335 -13.59 -12.06 -12.53
CA ASP A 335 -13.80 -13.46 -12.18
C ASP A 335 -12.86 -13.95 -11.06
N TYR A 336 -11.74 -13.26 -10.84
CA TYR A 336 -10.82 -13.57 -9.77
C TYR A 336 -11.42 -13.33 -8.38
N THR A 337 -11.01 -14.14 -7.39
CA THR A 337 -11.59 -14.12 -6.03
C THR A 337 -11.03 -13.03 -5.12
N TRP A 338 -9.86 -12.47 -5.43
CA TRP A 338 -9.20 -11.41 -4.67
C TRP A 338 -9.06 -11.70 -3.17
N PRO A 339 -8.26 -12.71 -2.76
CA PRO A 339 -8.03 -13.02 -1.35
C PRO A 339 -7.48 -11.84 -0.53
N GLY A 340 -6.70 -10.94 -1.15
CA GLY A 340 -6.23 -9.69 -0.53
C GLY A 340 -7.13 -8.47 -0.78
N ASN A 341 -8.33 -8.68 -1.34
CA ASN A 341 -9.37 -7.69 -1.58
C ASN A 341 -8.84 -6.46 -2.36
N VAL A 342 -9.25 -5.25 -1.95
CA VAL A 342 -8.92 -4.00 -2.66
C VAL A 342 -7.44 -3.68 -2.58
N ARG A 343 -6.74 -4.09 -1.52
CA ARG A 343 -5.29 -3.90 -1.40
C ARG A 343 -4.54 -4.67 -2.48
N GLU A 344 -4.92 -5.91 -2.71
CA GLU A 344 -4.34 -6.74 -3.78
C GLU A 344 -4.66 -6.20 -5.17
N LEU A 345 -5.92 -5.82 -5.42
CA LEU A 345 -6.34 -5.18 -6.67
C LEU A 345 -5.55 -3.89 -6.94
N ARG A 346 -5.41 -3.03 -5.93
CA ARG A 346 -4.67 -1.76 -6.03
C ARG A 346 -3.20 -2.01 -6.40
N ASN A 347 -2.54 -2.94 -5.72
CA ASN A 347 -1.14 -3.28 -5.98
C ASN A 347 -0.92 -3.85 -7.39
N LEU A 348 -1.86 -4.69 -7.87
CA LEU A 348 -1.80 -5.20 -9.23
C LEU A 348 -1.95 -4.07 -10.25
N VAL A 349 -2.94 -3.19 -10.07
CA VAL A 349 -3.18 -2.06 -10.99
C VAL A 349 -1.98 -1.10 -11.01
N GLU A 350 -1.38 -0.82 -9.85
CA GLU A 350 -0.15 -0.03 -9.76
C GLU A 350 0.97 -0.69 -10.59
N SER A 351 1.21 -1.98 -10.38
CA SER A 351 2.22 -2.74 -11.13
C SER A 351 1.96 -2.72 -12.63
N MET A 352 0.69 -2.87 -13.04
CA MET A 352 0.28 -2.79 -14.44
C MET A 352 0.55 -1.41 -15.04
N VAL A 353 0.25 -0.30 -14.35
CA VAL A 353 0.53 1.06 -14.84
C VAL A 353 2.05 1.32 -14.95
N VAL A 354 2.85 0.79 -14.02
CA VAL A 354 4.30 0.94 -14.02
C VAL A 354 4.98 0.09 -15.11
N LEU A 355 4.45 -1.09 -15.40
CA LEU A 355 5.03 -2.04 -16.36
C LEU A 355 4.47 -1.92 -17.78
N ALA A 356 3.30 -1.29 -17.97
CA ALA A 356 2.62 -1.23 -19.27
C ALA A 356 3.48 -0.57 -20.36
N PRO A 357 3.74 -1.26 -21.48
CA PRO A 357 4.54 -0.75 -22.59
C PRO A 357 3.65 0.01 -23.58
N GLY A 358 3.11 1.17 -23.19
CA GLY A 358 2.46 2.10 -24.13
C GLY A 358 1.33 1.51 -24.99
N HIS A 359 0.72 0.39 -24.56
CA HIS A 359 -0.36 -0.30 -25.25
C HIS A 359 -1.49 -0.66 -24.29
N GLU A 360 -2.66 -0.99 -24.82
CA GLU A 360 -3.79 -1.52 -24.04
C GLU A 360 -3.39 -2.83 -23.34
N ILE A 361 -3.73 -2.98 -22.07
CA ILE A 361 -3.42 -4.20 -21.30
C ILE A 361 -4.24 -5.35 -21.83
N GLN A 362 -3.55 -6.43 -22.19
CA GLN A 362 -4.15 -7.66 -22.67
C GLN A 362 -4.08 -8.75 -21.59
N PRO A 363 -4.82 -9.87 -21.74
CA PRO A 363 -4.74 -11.00 -20.83
C PRO A 363 -3.31 -11.50 -20.62
N GLU A 364 -2.40 -11.36 -21.59
CA GLU A 364 -1.02 -11.84 -21.49
C GLU A 364 -0.18 -11.06 -20.45
N ASP A 365 -0.57 -9.81 -20.17
CA ASP A 365 0.12 -8.91 -19.23
C ASP A 365 -0.28 -9.15 -17.77
N ILE A 366 -1.42 -9.83 -17.55
CA ILE A 366 -1.89 -10.17 -16.21
C ILE A 366 -1.07 -11.35 -15.67
N PRO A 367 -0.59 -11.31 -14.41
CA PRO A 367 0.14 -12.40 -13.78
C PRO A 367 -0.59 -13.74 -13.90
N ARG A 368 0.19 -14.80 -14.14
CA ARG A 368 -0.32 -16.14 -14.47
C ARG A 368 -1.23 -16.69 -13.37
N GLU A 369 -0.99 -16.34 -12.12
CA GLU A 369 -1.75 -16.74 -10.94
C GLU A 369 -3.22 -16.30 -11.02
N ILE A 370 -3.46 -15.10 -11.56
CA ILE A 370 -4.80 -14.52 -11.72
C ILE A 370 -5.50 -15.14 -12.92
N ARG A 371 -4.75 -15.43 -14.00
CA ARG A 371 -5.29 -16.06 -15.23
C ARG A 371 -5.72 -17.50 -15.03
N GLU A 372 -4.97 -18.26 -14.23
CA GLU A 372 -5.25 -19.68 -13.97
C GLU A 372 -6.22 -19.89 -12.79
N GLY A 373 -6.71 -18.80 -12.16
CA GLY A 373 -7.66 -18.86 -11.05
C GLY A 373 -7.07 -19.50 -9.78
N ALA A 374 -5.75 -19.60 -9.68
CA ALA A 374 -5.08 -20.16 -8.52
C ALA A 374 -5.11 -19.12 -7.39
N GLY A 375 -5.84 -19.42 -6.31
CA GLY A 375 -5.90 -18.59 -5.09
C GLY A 375 -4.60 -18.54 -4.28
N ALA A 376 -3.44 -18.54 -4.95
CA ALA A 376 -2.15 -18.32 -4.34
C ALA A 376 -1.94 -16.81 -4.19
N ARG A 377 -1.61 -16.38 -2.96
CA ARG A 377 -1.21 -15.00 -2.63
C ARG A 377 -0.26 -14.48 -3.70
N LEU A 378 -0.53 -13.31 -4.27
CA LEU A 378 0.41 -12.61 -5.16
C LEU A 378 1.73 -12.38 -4.42
N LEU A 379 2.65 -13.32 -4.56
CA LEU A 379 4.07 -13.10 -4.35
C LEU A 379 4.54 -12.13 -5.44
N PRO A 380 5.59 -11.33 -5.18
CA PRO A 380 6.13 -10.40 -6.16
C PRO A 380 6.34 -11.11 -7.51
N VAL A 381 5.73 -10.54 -8.56
CA VAL A 381 5.69 -11.07 -9.93
C VAL A 381 7.08 -11.56 -10.31
N HIS A 382 7.25 -12.88 -10.43
CA HIS A 382 8.40 -13.43 -11.12
C HIS A 382 8.23 -13.10 -12.60
N ILE A 383 9.02 -12.12 -13.07
CA ILE A 383 9.15 -11.81 -14.48
C ILE A 383 9.79 -13.03 -15.13
N GLY A 384 8.95 -13.91 -15.69
CA GLY A 384 9.39 -14.94 -16.61
C GLY A 384 10.06 -14.29 -17.83
N PRO A 385 11.00 -14.98 -18.49
CA PRO A 385 11.86 -14.36 -19.47
C PRO A 385 11.04 -13.90 -20.67
N VAL A 386 11.15 -12.60 -20.99
CA VAL A 386 10.67 -12.01 -22.22
C VAL A 386 11.37 -12.73 -23.37
N VAL A 387 10.62 -13.59 -24.09
CA VAL A 387 11.10 -14.20 -25.32
C VAL A 387 11.23 -13.10 -26.37
N ARG A 388 12.46 -12.64 -26.60
CA ARG A 388 12.88 -12.05 -27.88
C ARG A 388 14.07 -12.85 -28.38
N GLY A 389 13.97 -13.23 -29.66
CA GLY A 389 14.78 -14.25 -30.31
C GLY A 389 16.28 -14.12 -30.11
N THR A 390 16.88 -15.30 -29.89
CA THR A 390 18.18 -15.75 -30.41
C THR A 390 19.26 -14.68 -30.61
N GLU A 391 20.09 -14.47 -29.59
CA GLU A 391 21.56 -14.62 -29.61
C GLU A 391 22.20 -13.91 -28.39
N ALA A 392 23.17 -14.58 -27.77
CA ALA A 392 24.04 -14.12 -26.66
C ALA A 392 23.39 -13.90 -25.26
N ALA A 393 22.99 -14.99 -24.61
CA ALA A 393 22.37 -15.01 -23.26
C ALA A 393 23.34 -15.27 -22.08
N GLY A 394 24.60 -14.83 -22.14
CA GLY A 394 25.56 -15.03 -21.03
C GLY A 394 25.96 -13.77 -20.25
N GLY A 395 25.87 -12.59 -20.87
CA GLY A 395 26.49 -11.36 -20.33
C GLY A 395 25.54 -10.43 -19.58
N ARG A 396 24.25 -10.42 -19.93
CA ARG A 396 23.31 -9.36 -19.50
C ARG A 396 22.64 -9.60 -18.15
N GLU A 397 22.45 -10.86 -17.75
CA GLU A 397 21.94 -11.19 -16.42
C GLU A 397 22.94 -10.79 -15.33
N LEU A 398 24.24 -10.99 -15.59
CA LEU A 398 25.30 -10.57 -14.69
C LEU A 398 25.43 -9.05 -14.64
N GLU A 399 25.27 -8.36 -15.76
CA GLU A 399 25.27 -6.89 -15.82
C GLU A 399 24.11 -6.29 -15.01
N PHE A 400 22.93 -6.90 -15.06
CA PHE A 400 21.75 -6.48 -14.28
C PHE A 400 21.91 -6.75 -12.78
N ILE A 401 22.38 -7.94 -12.40
CA ILE A 401 22.67 -8.28 -11.00
C ILE A 401 23.76 -7.35 -10.44
N LEU A 402 24.81 -7.10 -11.21
CA LEU A 402 25.94 -6.27 -10.80
C LEU A 402 25.54 -4.79 -10.72
N ARG A 403 24.68 -4.30 -11.62
CA ARG A 403 24.12 -2.94 -11.52
C ARG A 403 23.21 -2.79 -10.30
N SER A 404 22.36 -3.79 -10.01
CA SER A 404 21.48 -3.80 -8.83
C SER A 404 22.27 -3.86 -7.52
N LEU A 405 23.36 -4.64 -7.48
CA LEU A 405 24.27 -4.72 -6.33
C LEU A 405 25.07 -3.45 -6.12
N VAL A 406 25.54 -2.81 -7.20
CA VAL A 406 26.24 -1.51 -7.12
C VAL A 406 25.29 -0.42 -6.65
N GLU A 407 24.04 -0.42 -7.11
CA GLU A 407 23.01 0.53 -6.71
C GLU A 407 22.62 0.35 -5.23
N LEU A 408 22.46 -0.90 -4.76
CA LEU A 408 22.28 -1.21 -3.33
C LEU A 408 23.49 -0.78 -2.48
N LYS A 409 24.71 -0.99 -2.97
CA LYS A 409 25.92 -0.57 -2.26
C LYS A 409 25.99 0.95 -2.12
N LEU A 410 25.69 1.69 -3.19
CA LEU A 410 25.61 3.15 -3.15
C LEU A 410 24.54 3.65 -2.19
N GLN A 411 23.38 3.00 -2.14
CA GLN A 411 22.30 3.34 -1.19
C GLN A 411 22.71 3.08 0.28
N VAL A 412 23.43 1.99 0.55
CA VAL A 412 23.96 1.68 1.90
C VAL A 412 25.05 2.69 2.30
N GLU A 413 25.89 3.11 1.36
CA GLU A 413 26.97 4.06 1.61
C GLU A 413 26.45 5.51 1.81
N GLU A 414 25.39 5.88 1.08
CA GLU A 414 24.60 7.10 1.27
C GLU A 414 23.92 7.12 2.65
N LEU A 415 23.31 6.00 3.07
CA LEU A 415 22.74 5.83 4.42
C LEU A 415 23.81 5.95 5.52
N ARG A 416 24.99 5.37 5.31
CA ARG A 416 26.11 5.45 6.25
C ARG A 416 26.66 6.87 6.37
N ARG A 417 26.66 7.65 5.28
CA ARG A 417 27.03 9.09 5.29
C ARG A 417 26.00 9.99 5.96
N ARG A 418 24.73 9.59 6.02
CA ARG A 418 23.65 10.36 6.68
C ARG A 418 23.54 10.12 8.18
N MET A 419 24.33 9.20 8.75
CA MET A 419 24.50 9.09 10.20
C MET A 419 25.64 10.02 10.65
N PRO A 420 25.39 11.07 11.46
CA PRO A 420 26.49 11.82 12.06
C PRO A 420 27.27 10.91 13.02
N ALA A 421 28.60 10.90 12.88
CA ALA A 421 29.50 10.27 13.83
C ALA A 421 29.34 10.95 15.20
N SER A 422 28.74 10.24 16.16
CA SER A 422 28.76 10.66 17.56
C SER A 422 30.15 10.35 18.15
N GLU A 423 31.07 11.30 18.03
CA GLU A 423 32.27 11.37 18.87
C GLU A 423 32.00 12.31 20.04
N ASP A 424 31.95 11.77 21.25
CA ASP A 424 32.59 12.42 22.40
C ASP A 424 32.89 11.38 23.52
N PRO A 425 34.16 11.07 23.82
CA PRO A 425 34.56 10.21 24.93
C PRO A 425 35.24 11.01 26.06
N ARG A 426 34.52 11.28 27.15
CA ARG A 426 34.98 11.67 28.52
C ARG A 426 33.71 11.66 29.40
N VAL A 427 33.57 10.93 30.50
CA VAL A 427 34.24 11.06 31.82
C VAL A 427 33.84 9.85 32.69
N TYR A 428 34.80 9.11 33.25
CA TYR A 428 34.94 8.79 34.69
C TYR A 428 36.21 7.93 34.88
N GLY A 429 37.05 8.33 35.84
CA GLY A 429 38.48 7.97 35.88
C GLY A 429 38.90 6.79 36.75
N ALA A 430 40.07 6.26 36.35
CA ALA A 430 41.26 5.84 37.13
C ALA A 430 41.17 4.65 38.13
N PRO A 431 42.30 4.01 38.54
CA PRO A 431 43.71 4.28 38.18
C PRO A 431 44.64 3.04 37.93
N ARG A 432 45.86 3.36 37.45
CA ARG A 432 47.17 2.66 37.64
C ARG A 432 47.47 1.44 36.74
N ALA A 433 48.68 1.22 36.22
CA ALA A 433 50.00 1.82 36.44
C ALA A 433 50.86 1.79 35.16
N SER A 434 51.79 2.74 35.10
CA SER A 434 52.80 3.00 34.09
C SER A 434 54.06 2.13 34.23
N SER A 435 54.61 1.70 33.10
CA SER A 435 56.06 1.60 32.78
C SER A 435 56.18 0.99 31.37
N SER A 436 56.98 1.43 30.40
CA SER A 436 58.02 2.45 30.29
C SER A 436 58.63 2.32 28.89
N ILE A 437 59.03 3.45 28.26
CA ILE A 437 60.18 3.62 27.31
C ILE A 437 59.99 2.95 25.92
N ALA A 438 59.81 3.66 24.80
CA ALA A 438 60.58 4.70 24.07
C ALA A 438 61.63 4.16 23.08
N THR A 439 61.76 4.90 21.96
CA THR A 439 62.76 4.87 20.86
C THR A 439 62.47 3.91 19.69
N GLY A 440 62.63 4.28 18.40
CA GLY A 440 63.10 5.50 17.74
C GLY A 440 63.56 5.19 16.29
N GLY A 441 63.47 6.19 15.39
CA GLY A 441 64.21 6.36 14.12
C GLY A 441 63.70 5.56 12.90
N GLU A 442 63.17 6.15 11.81
CA GLU A 442 63.67 7.10 10.79
C GLU A 442 64.54 6.52 9.66
N TRP A 443 64.41 7.19 8.49
CA TRP A 443 65.20 7.17 7.23
C TRP A 443 64.70 6.26 6.09
N LEU A 444 64.79 6.60 4.80
CA LEU A 444 64.58 7.79 3.92
C LEU A 444 65.10 7.38 2.51
N GLY A 445 64.52 7.92 1.43
CA GLY A 445 65.12 7.98 0.07
C GLY A 445 64.37 7.20 -1.03
N GLU A 446 63.51 7.83 -1.84
CA GLU A 446 63.73 8.65 -3.07
C GLU A 446 63.92 7.81 -4.37
N ILE A 447 62.90 7.70 -5.24
CA ILE A 447 62.57 8.50 -6.45
C ILE A 447 63.49 8.20 -7.66
N GLN A 448 62.90 7.73 -8.77
CA GLN A 448 62.98 8.41 -10.09
C GLN A 448 62.03 7.79 -11.13
N SER A 449 61.48 8.67 -11.96
CA SER A 449 60.39 8.50 -12.93
C SER A 449 60.86 8.75 -14.37
N ALA A 450 60.29 7.98 -15.30
CA ALA A 450 59.95 8.30 -16.71
C ALA A 450 61.09 8.78 -17.65
N ASP A 451 61.12 8.54 -18.95
CA ASP A 451 60.11 8.18 -19.94
C ASP A 451 60.82 7.71 -21.22
N GLN A 452 60.04 7.18 -22.17
CA GLN A 452 60.26 7.02 -23.62
C GLN A 452 60.35 5.59 -24.20
N PRO A 453 59.77 5.42 -25.41
CA PRO A 453 58.73 4.40 -25.57
C PRO A 453 58.97 3.45 -26.75
N ALA A 454 57.91 2.67 -26.98
CA ALA A 454 57.54 1.90 -28.16
C ALA A 454 58.16 0.50 -28.27
N ARG A 455 57.32 -0.52 -28.05
CA ARG A 455 56.88 -1.43 -29.11
C ARG A 455 55.78 -2.36 -28.64
N ALA A 456 54.94 -2.72 -29.60
CA ALA A 456 53.73 -3.48 -29.43
C ALA A 456 53.94 -4.96 -29.81
N ILE A 457 53.12 -5.79 -29.16
CA ILE A 457 52.53 -7.07 -29.60
C ILE A 457 53.29 -8.39 -29.30
N GLU A 458 52.53 -9.19 -28.53
CA GLU A 458 52.44 -10.66 -28.42
C GLU A 458 53.47 -11.47 -27.64
N GLY A 459 53.06 -11.81 -26.42
CA GLY A 459 52.80 -13.20 -26.05
C GLY A 459 53.83 -13.82 -25.10
N ILE A 460 53.47 -13.95 -23.82
CA ILE A 460 53.65 -15.17 -22.99
C ILE A 460 52.82 -15.04 -21.70
N SER A 461 52.22 -16.18 -21.39
CA SER A 461 51.49 -16.63 -20.21
C SER A 461 52.10 -16.29 -18.84
N GLY A 462 51.22 -16.00 -17.88
CA GLY A 462 51.51 -16.01 -16.45
C GLY A 462 50.53 -15.19 -15.63
N ALA A 463 49.23 -15.54 -15.65
CA ALA A 463 48.26 -14.90 -14.76
C ALA A 463 48.29 -15.58 -13.36
N PRO A 464 48.25 -14.82 -12.26
CA PRO A 464 48.24 -15.38 -10.91
C PRO A 464 46.95 -16.18 -10.68
N GLN A 465 47.07 -17.39 -10.13
CA GLN A 465 45.93 -18.22 -9.77
C GLN A 465 45.13 -17.55 -8.64
N ASN A 466 43.93 -17.06 -8.96
CA ASN A 466 42.98 -16.67 -7.91
C ASN A 466 42.42 -17.96 -7.27
N PRO A 467 42.33 -18.06 -5.93
CA PRO A 467 41.75 -19.24 -5.28
C PRO A 467 40.25 -19.31 -5.58
N THR A 468 39.85 -20.27 -6.42
CA THR A 468 38.44 -20.53 -6.74
C THR A 468 37.82 -21.43 -5.68
N VAL A 469 36.73 -20.97 -5.04
CA VAL A 469 35.93 -21.81 -4.12
C VAL A 469 34.87 -22.54 -4.93
N THR A 470 35.01 -23.86 -5.06
CA THR A 470 34.03 -24.71 -5.77
C THR A 470 32.94 -25.15 -4.81
N LEU A 471 31.68 -24.75 -5.08
CA LEU A 471 30.51 -25.15 -4.29
C LEU A 471 29.75 -26.27 -5.04
N ALA A 472 29.49 -27.39 -4.36
CA ALA A 472 28.75 -28.51 -4.91
C ALA A 472 27.37 -28.67 -4.25
N PRO A 473 26.31 -29.07 -4.99
CA PRO A 473 25.00 -29.38 -4.39
C PRO A 473 25.13 -30.50 -3.34
N GLY A 474 24.59 -30.26 -2.14
CA GLY A 474 24.66 -31.19 -1.01
C GLY A 474 25.60 -30.78 0.13
N MET A 475 26.42 -29.74 -0.07
CA MET A 475 27.21 -29.15 1.02
C MET A 475 26.30 -28.43 2.03
N THR A 476 26.59 -28.63 3.30
CA THR A 476 25.92 -27.92 4.40
C THR A 476 26.39 -26.48 4.48
N MET A 477 25.56 -25.59 5.03
CA MET A 477 25.92 -24.18 5.20
C MET A 477 27.21 -23.99 6.03
N ALA A 478 27.48 -24.88 6.98
CA ALA A 478 28.70 -24.85 7.78
C ALA A 478 29.95 -25.18 6.94
N GLU A 479 29.84 -26.11 5.97
CA GLU A 479 30.94 -26.48 5.07
C GLU A 479 31.24 -25.37 4.07
N ILE A 480 30.19 -24.71 3.56
CA ILE A 480 30.30 -23.54 2.68
C ILE A 480 30.96 -22.38 3.43
N GLU A 481 30.53 -22.11 4.67
CA GLU A 481 31.09 -21.05 5.50
C GLU A 481 32.57 -21.31 5.82
N ARG A 482 32.93 -22.55 6.17
CA ARG A 482 34.33 -22.95 6.39
C ARG A 482 35.19 -22.74 5.14
N ALA A 483 34.74 -23.19 3.97
CA ALA A 483 35.48 -23.06 2.73
C ALA A 483 35.71 -21.59 2.34
N ALA A 484 34.72 -20.72 2.55
CA ALA A 484 34.83 -19.28 2.31
C ALA A 484 35.83 -18.60 3.26
N ILE A 485 35.85 -18.99 4.54
CA ILE A 485 36.79 -18.49 5.54
C ILE A 485 38.23 -18.89 5.19
N GLU A 486 38.46 -20.16 4.84
CA GLU A 486 39.79 -20.66 4.47
C GLU A 486 40.32 -19.98 3.20
N ALA A 487 39.49 -19.81 2.17
CA ALA A 487 39.87 -19.13 0.95
C ALA A 487 40.20 -17.65 1.16
N SER A 488 39.43 -16.96 2.01
CA SER A 488 39.66 -15.55 2.35
C SER A 488 40.94 -15.37 3.16
N LEU A 489 41.26 -16.30 4.07
CA LEU A 489 42.52 -16.30 4.80
C LEU A 489 43.73 -16.56 3.90
N LYS A 490 43.63 -17.49 2.95
CA LYS A 490 44.68 -17.72 1.94
C LYS A 490 44.91 -16.47 1.09
N HIS A 491 43.83 -15.85 0.60
CA HIS A 491 43.91 -14.64 -0.22
C HIS A 491 44.52 -13.44 0.53
N THR A 492 44.29 -13.35 1.83
CA THR A 492 44.81 -12.27 2.69
C THR A 492 46.11 -12.63 3.41
N ARG A 493 46.75 -13.76 3.05
CA ARG A 493 47.98 -14.28 3.66
C ARG A 493 47.91 -14.33 5.19
N GLY A 494 46.82 -14.89 5.72
CA GLY A 494 46.60 -15.05 7.17
C GLY A 494 46.11 -13.79 7.91
N ASN A 495 45.89 -12.66 7.22
CA ASN A 495 45.42 -11.44 7.87
C ASN A 495 43.92 -11.51 8.22
N ARG A 496 43.65 -11.93 9.45
CA ARG A 496 42.30 -12.13 10.02
C ARG A 496 41.37 -10.93 9.90
N ARG A 497 41.89 -9.71 10.11
CA ARG A 497 41.07 -8.49 10.05
C ARG A 497 40.65 -8.18 8.61
N LYS A 498 41.57 -8.33 7.66
CA LYS A 498 41.27 -8.16 6.22
C LYS A 498 40.38 -9.28 5.69
N ALA A 499 40.56 -10.52 6.14
CA ALA A 499 39.68 -11.64 5.79
C ALA A 499 38.24 -11.42 6.29
N ALA A 500 38.09 -10.95 7.54
CA ALA A 500 36.79 -10.63 8.13
C ALA A 500 36.08 -9.51 7.35
N GLU A 501 36.82 -8.47 6.97
CA GLU A 501 36.32 -7.37 6.15
C GLU A 501 35.89 -7.83 4.75
N MET A 502 36.67 -8.71 4.12
CA MET A 502 36.35 -9.29 2.81
C MET A 502 35.09 -10.17 2.83
N LEU A 503 34.83 -10.85 3.95
CA LEU A 503 33.64 -11.65 4.18
C LEU A 503 32.45 -10.84 4.72
N GLY A 504 32.63 -9.55 5.03
CA GLY A 504 31.58 -8.70 5.59
C GLY A 504 31.17 -9.07 7.02
N ILE A 505 32.01 -9.78 7.78
CA ILE A 505 31.74 -10.21 9.16
C ILE A 505 32.56 -9.41 10.17
N GLY A 506 32.04 -9.26 11.38
CA GLY A 506 32.76 -8.60 12.48
C GLY A 506 34.00 -9.40 12.91
N GLU A 507 35.09 -8.71 13.29
CA GLU A 507 36.36 -9.34 13.68
C GLU A 507 36.18 -10.37 14.82
N ARG A 508 35.35 -10.07 15.82
CA ARG A 508 35.01 -11.02 16.90
C ARG A 508 34.32 -12.29 16.39
N THR A 509 33.50 -12.17 15.36
CA THR A 509 32.83 -13.31 14.71
C THR A 509 33.85 -14.16 13.96
N MET A 510 34.81 -13.54 13.27
CA MET A 510 35.92 -14.24 12.62
C MET A 510 36.73 -15.07 13.63
N TYR A 511 37.10 -14.50 14.77
CA TYR A 511 37.79 -15.24 15.83
C TYR A 511 36.97 -16.40 16.40
N ARG A 512 35.66 -16.19 16.60
CA ARG A 512 34.75 -17.25 17.06
C ARG A 512 34.69 -18.40 16.06
N LYS A 513 34.54 -18.09 14.77
CA LYS A 513 34.39 -19.06 13.69
C LYS A 513 35.68 -19.83 13.41
N LEU A 514 36.85 -19.19 13.52
CA LEU A 514 38.14 -19.88 13.43
C LEU A 514 38.32 -20.93 14.53
N ARG A 515 37.82 -20.65 15.73
CA ARG A 515 37.84 -21.59 16.85
C ARG A 515 36.78 -22.69 16.70
N GLU A 516 35.61 -22.35 16.19
CA GLU A 516 34.49 -23.27 15.95
C GLU A 516 34.81 -24.31 14.86
N TYR A 517 35.54 -23.93 13.82
CA TYR A 517 35.93 -24.80 12.72
C TYR A 517 37.35 -25.38 12.80
N GLU A 518 38.04 -25.15 13.92
CA GLU A 518 39.40 -25.65 14.20
C GLU A 518 40.40 -25.40 13.05
N ILE A 519 40.33 -24.23 12.40
CA ILE A 519 41.20 -23.91 11.25
C ILE A 519 42.60 -23.53 11.79
N PRO A 520 43.67 -24.33 11.52
CA PRO A 520 45.00 -24.05 12.02
C PRO A 520 45.60 -22.83 11.30
N ILE A 521 46.14 -21.87 12.06
CA ILE A 521 46.58 -20.56 11.55
C ILE A 521 48.04 -20.61 11.07
N GLU A 522 48.84 -21.57 11.54
CA GLU A 522 50.29 -21.63 11.30
C GLU A 522 50.70 -22.25 9.94
N SER A 523 49.75 -22.77 9.14
CA SER A 523 50.03 -23.41 7.85
C SER A 523 49.74 -22.54 6.61
N ILE A 524 49.40 -21.25 6.78
CA ILE A 524 48.99 -20.36 5.67
C ILE A 524 50.05 -19.26 5.39
N GLU A 525 51.16 -19.23 6.13
CA GLU A 525 52.25 -18.25 5.93
C GLU A 525 53.39 -18.72 5.00
N LEU A 526 53.37 -19.95 4.49
CA LEU A 526 54.42 -20.50 3.61
C LEU A 526 53.82 -21.29 2.44
N GLU A 527 53.33 -20.58 1.43
CA GLU A 527 53.28 -21.04 0.02
C GLU A 527 53.22 -19.84 -0.94
#